data_AF-A0A3R0U7G6-F1
#
_entry.id   AF-A0A3R0U7G6-F1
#
_cell.length_a   1.000
_cell.length_b   1.000
_cell.length_c   1.000
_cell.angle_alpha   90.00
_cell.angle_beta   90.00
_cell.angle_gamma   90.00
#
_symmetry.space_group_name_H-M   'P 1'
#
loop_
_entity.id
_entity.type
_entity.pdbx_description
1 polymer ?
#
loop_
_entity_poly.entity_id
_entity_poly.type
_entity_poly.pdbx_seq_one_letter_code
_entity_poly.pdbx_strand_id
1 'polypeptide(L)'
;MSRSLYNWLYRDTLSSRGRTALLFGGGVILVAAVGGGTWYYFHAKAVEKEEQARRAALVLQQKRTSIHNFYTTALKGADVRGFLALYTEILRSRQPIELAGFREDSFNCTTESCSFSYLAGQNTVFSVQDKYFRNVSYAPSFSQESVDYTGIPSGMSSNPVLEAFNRQEKISEPACNDILNYVYSYNSLVEAGQRFTLKALPASSVSADEASLPGNPDNHGLLAGKWQVSLPDNYVSVHAFWQNRPYSSSFIFQSVAGKKGILDISGTLLCKK
;
A
#
# COMPACT_ATOMS: atom_id res chain seq x y z
N MET A 1 -47.81 100.81 -15.79
CA MET A 1 -47.97 99.99 -17.01
C MET A 1 -47.50 98.55 -16.74
N SER A 2 -48.38 97.57 -16.99
CA SER A 2 -48.10 96.21 -17.54
C SER A 2 -47.38 95.15 -16.66
N ARG A 3 -48.09 94.14 -16.10
CA ARG A 3 -48.31 92.74 -16.57
C ARG A 3 -47.02 91.88 -16.60
N SER A 4 -46.84 90.88 -15.73
CA SER A 4 -47.42 89.50 -15.72
C SER A 4 -46.38 88.47 -16.17
N LEU A 5 -46.24 87.35 -15.42
CA LEU A 5 -45.98 85.95 -15.83
C LEU A 5 -45.30 85.20 -14.66
N TYR A 6 -46.07 84.67 -13.70
CA TYR A 6 -46.61 83.29 -13.65
C TYR A 6 -45.57 82.15 -13.56
N ASN A 7 -45.72 81.38 -12.47
CA ASN A 7 -45.55 79.93 -12.37
C ASN A 7 -44.14 79.33 -12.44
N TRP A 8 -43.62 78.95 -11.27
CA TRP A 8 -43.26 77.53 -11.04
C TRP A 8 -43.38 77.07 -9.58
N LEU A 9 -44.35 77.60 -8.85
CA LEU A 9 -44.70 77.09 -7.52
C LEU A 9 -45.90 76.15 -7.67
N TYR A 10 -45.64 74.86 -7.90
CA TYR A 10 -46.40 73.77 -7.27
C TYR A 10 -45.81 72.38 -7.60
N ARG A 11 -45.36 71.66 -6.57
CA ARG A 11 -46.00 70.37 -6.26
C ARG A 11 -45.71 69.91 -4.83
N ASP A 12 -46.79 69.99 -4.07
CA ASP A 12 -47.29 69.00 -3.11
C ASP A 12 -46.49 68.73 -1.83
N THR A 13 -46.96 69.40 -0.78
CA THR A 13 -47.52 68.78 0.43
C THR A 13 -47.42 67.25 0.49
N LEU A 14 -46.33 66.75 1.05
CA LEU A 14 -46.33 65.44 1.70
C LEU A 14 -47.21 65.56 2.96
N SER A 15 -48.43 65.01 2.87
CA SER A 15 -49.30 64.84 4.05
C SER A 15 -48.54 64.10 5.16
N SER A 16 -48.94 64.27 6.42
CA SER A 16 -48.27 63.60 7.55
C SER A 16 -48.18 62.07 7.39
N ARG A 17 -49.06 61.46 6.57
CA ARG A 17 -49.03 60.05 6.15
C ARG A 17 -47.91 59.70 5.17
N GLY A 18 -47.50 60.60 4.27
CA GLY A 18 -46.42 60.35 3.31
C GLY A 18 -45.02 60.45 3.92
N ARG A 19 -44.83 61.34 4.91
CA ARG A 19 -43.59 61.43 5.71
C ARG A 19 -43.38 60.21 6.62
N THR A 20 -44.46 59.70 7.22
CA THR A 20 -44.42 58.44 7.99
C THR A 20 -44.14 57.24 7.09
N ALA A 21 -44.76 57.14 5.91
CA ALA A 21 -44.49 56.05 4.96
C ALA A 21 -43.03 56.01 4.48
N LEU A 22 -42.38 57.15 4.25
CA LEU A 22 -40.95 57.22 3.89
C LEU A 22 -40.02 56.83 5.05
N LEU A 23 -40.35 57.21 6.29
CA LEU A 23 -39.58 56.81 7.47
C LEU A 23 -39.72 55.32 7.77
N PHE A 24 -40.92 54.76 7.66
CA PHE A 24 -41.14 53.32 7.81
C PHE A 24 -40.51 52.52 6.66
N GLY A 25 -40.68 52.95 5.41
CA GLY A 25 -40.07 52.29 4.25
C GLY A 25 -38.53 52.33 4.28
N GLY A 26 -37.93 53.47 4.62
CA GLY A 26 -36.49 53.61 4.78
C GLY A 26 -35.94 52.81 5.96
N GLY A 27 -36.66 52.78 7.08
CA GLY A 27 -36.31 51.96 8.24
C GLY A 27 -36.32 50.46 7.94
N VAL A 28 -37.33 49.97 7.21
CA VAL A 28 -37.42 48.56 6.80
C VAL A 28 -36.27 48.17 5.87
N ILE A 29 -35.88 49.03 4.93
CA ILE A 29 -34.74 48.77 4.03
C ILE A 29 -33.41 48.75 4.81
N LEU A 30 -33.22 49.65 5.75
CA LEU A 30 -32.01 49.66 6.60
C LEU A 30 -31.92 48.43 7.49
N VAL A 31 -33.03 48.02 8.13
CA VAL A 31 -33.08 46.80 8.94
C VAL A 31 -32.86 45.55 8.08
N ALA A 32 -33.40 45.51 6.86
CA ALA A 32 -33.17 44.41 5.93
C ALA A 32 -31.71 44.37 5.42
N ALA A 33 -31.09 45.52 5.14
CA ALA A 33 -29.70 45.60 4.70
C ALA A 33 -28.72 45.21 5.82
N VAL A 34 -28.94 45.70 7.05
CA VAL A 34 -28.12 45.36 8.22
C VAL A 34 -28.35 43.90 8.63
N GLY A 35 -29.60 43.42 8.60
CA GLY A 35 -29.95 42.02 8.90
C GLY A 35 -29.39 41.05 7.87
N GLY A 36 -29.48 41.38 6.57
CA GLY A 36 -28.94 40.56 5.48
C GLY A 36 -27.41 40.49 5.48
N GLY A 37 -26.74 41.63 5.71
CA GLY A 37 -25.27 41.68 5.80
C GLY A 37 -24.71 40.94 7.01
N THR A 38 -25.35 41.06 8.17
CA THR A 38 -24.96 40.31 9.38
C THR A 38 -25.20 38.81 9.22
N TRP A 39 -26.36 38.42 8.67
CA TRP A 39 -26.65 37.00 8.38
C TRP A 39 -25.65 36.40 7.40
N TYR A 40 -25.33 37.09 6.30
CA TYR A 40 -24.33 36.63 5.34
C TYR A 40 -22.94 36.46 5.97
N TYR A 41 -22.51 37.39 6.83
CA TYR A 41 -21.23 37.30 7.53
C TYR A 41 -21.15 36.10 8.48
N PHE A 42 -22.19 35.86 9.28
CA PHE A 42 -22.23 34.70 10.17
C PHE A 42 -22.36 33.38 9.41
N HIS A 43 -23.11 33.36 8.31
CA HIS A 43 -23.22 32.19 7.45
C HIS A 43 -21.89 31.87 6.75
N ALA A 44 -21.21 32.86 6.18
CA ALA A 44 -19.89 32.68 5.58
C ALA A 44 -18.86 32.15 6.58
N LYS A 45 -18.82 32.69 7.81
CA LYS A 45 -17.97 32.15 8.88
C LYS A 45 -18.33 30.73 9.30
N ALA A 46 -19.61 30.37 9.29
CA ALA A 46 -20.04 29.01 9.59
C ALA A 46 -19.58 28.03 8.50
N VAL A 47 -19.76 28.39 7.23
CA VAL A 47 -19.29 27.61 6.08
C VAL A 47 -17.76 27.46 6.09
N GLU A 48 -17.01 28.54 6.35
CA GLU A 48 -15.55 28.47 6.48
C GLU A 48 -15.10 27.51 7.59
N LYS A 49 -15.75 27.55 8.76
CA LYS A 49 -15.45 26.63 9.87
C LYS A 49 -15.78 25.19 9.51
N GLU A 50 -16.91 24.94 8.85
CA GLU A 50 -17.28 23.61 8.38
C GLU A 50 -16.29 23.09 7.34
N GLU A 51 -15.87 23.92 6.38
CA GLU A 51 -14.83 23.55 5.41
C GLU A 51 -13.50 23.25 6.09
N GLN A 52 -13.08 24.07 7.06
CA GLN A 52 -11.86 23.84 7.84
C GLN A 52 -11.95 22.53 8.63
N ALA A 53 -13.07 22.26 9.27
CA ALA A 53 -13.31 21.01 9.99
C ALA A 53 -13.28 19.80 9.05
N ARG A 54 -13.90 19.90 7.86
CA ARG A 54 -13.83 18.86 6.83
C ARG A 54 -12.41 18.62 6.35
N ARG A 55 -11.66 19.68 6.04
CA ARG A 55 -10.25 19.57 5.62
C ARG A 55 -9.39 18.93 6.71
N ALA A 56 -9.57 19.35 7.97
CA ALA A 56 -8.87 18.75 9.10
C ALA A 56 -9.21 17.25 9.26
N ALA A 57 -10.48 16.87 9.14
CA ALA A 57 -10.91 15.48 9.18
C ALA A 57 -10.32 14.65 8.02
N LEU A 58 -10.26 15.21 6.81
CA LEU A 58 -9.65 14.56 5.65
C LEU A 58 -8.15 14.33 5.85
N VAL A 59 -7.43 15.32 6.38
CA VAL A 59 -5.99 15.18 6.70
C VAL A 59 -5.78 14.07 7.73
N LEU A 60 -6.60 14.03 8.79
CA LEU A 60 -6.51 12.96 9.80
C LEU A 60 -6.78 11.57 9.20
N GLN A 61 -7.79 11.47 8.31
CA GLN A 61 -8.11 10.23 7.63
C GLN A 61 -6.96 9.80 6.71
N GLN A 62 -6.40 10.72 5.91
CA GLN A 62 -5.26 10.46 5.04
C GLN A 62 -4.05 9.94 5.82
N LYS A 63 -3.75 10.52 6.98
CA LYS A 63 -2.67 10.05 7.85
C LYS A 63 -2.91 8.63 8.36
N ARG A 64 -4.12 8.32 8.85
CA ARG A 64 -4.48 6.96 9.27
C ARG A 64 -4.36 5.96 8.12
N THR A 65 -4.87 6.32 6.94
CA THR A 65 -4.75 5.49 5.73
C THR A 65 -3.29 5.31 5.31
N SER A 66 -2.44 6.33 5.44
CA SER A 66 -1.01 6.22 5.13
C SER A 66 -0.31 5.23 6.07
N ILE A 67 -0.56 5.36 7.38
CA ILE A 67 -0.05 4.43 8.41
C ILE A 67 -0.50 3.00 8.09
N HIS A 68 -1.81 2.80 7.89
CA HIS A 68 -2.36 1.49 7.58
C HIS A 68 -1.76 0.88 6.28
N ASN A 69 -1.64 1.68 5.23
CA ASN A 69 -1.08 1.24 3.95
C ASN A 69 0.40 0.90 4.06
N PHE A 70 1.17 1.65 4.85
CA PHE A 70 2.57 1.34 5.12
C PHE A 70 2.71 -0.04 5.76
N TYR A 71 1.96 -0.31 6.83
CA TYR A 71 2.02 -1.60 7.52
C TYR A 71 1.49 -2.74 6.66
N THR A 72 0.30 -2.61 6.07
CA THR A 72 -0.25 -3.66 5.21
C THR A 72 0.67 -4.00 4.04
N THR A 73 1.40 -3.03 3.47
CA THR A 73 2.37 -3.27 2.40
C THR A 73 3.66 -3.89 2.91
N ALA A 74 4.23 -3.35 3.99
CA ALA A 74 5.50 -3.84 4.55
C ALA A 74 5.37 -5.26 5.13
N LEU A 75 4.21 -5.55 5.74
CA LEU A 75 3.91 -6.82 6.38
C LEU A 75 3.37 -7.86 5.40
N LYS A 76 3.03 -7.50 4.15
CA LYS A 76 2.53 -8.47 3.17
C LYS A 76 3.61 -9.45 2.78
N GLY A 77 3.29 -10.75 2.82
CA GLY A 77 4.17 -11.83 2.40
C GLY A 77 4.16 -12.99 3.37
N ALA A 78 5.00 -13.98 3.09
CA ALA A 78 5.16 -15.18 3.92
C ALA A 78 6.29 -15.00 4.94
N ASP A 79 6.21 -15.77 6.03
CA ASP A 79 7.36 -16.07 6.88
C ASP A 79 8.25 -17.15 6.21
N VAL A 80 9.38 -17.48 6.85
CA VAL A 80 10.29 -18.53 6.35
C VAL A 80 9.56 -19.85 6.09
N ARG A 81 8.63 -20.26 6.97
CA ARG A 81 7.90 -21.53 6.81
C ARG A 81 6.97 -21.49 5.61
N GLY A 82 6.19 -20.42 5.45
CA GLY A 82 5.32 -20.22 4.30
C GLY A 82 6.10 -20.17 2.98
N PHE A 83 7.26 -19.51 2.97
CA PHE A 83 8.16 -19.49 1.82
C PHE A 83 8.69 -20.89 1.47
N LEU A 84 9.21 -21.65 2.43
CA LEU A 84 9.73 -23.00 2.18
C LEU A 84 8.63 -23.97 1.72
N ALA A 85 7.40 -23.80 2.22
CA ALA A 85 6.25 -24.55 1.75
C ALA A 85 5.90 -24.22 0.28
N LEU A 86 5.91 -22.94 -0.09
CA LEU A 86 5.75 -22.52 -1.49
C LEU A 86 6.87 -23.13 -2.37
N TYR A 87 8.12 -23.01 -1.95
CA TYR A 87 9.26 -23.49 -2.74
C TYR A 87 9.21 -25.02 -2.95
N THR A 88 8.84 -25.77 -1.92
CA THR A 88 8.64 -27.22 -2.03
C THR A 88 7.55 -27.56 -3.05
N GLU A 89 6.45 -26.79 -3.08
CA GLU A 89 5.37 -26.97 -4.05
C GLU A 89 5.80 -26.62 -5.48
N ILE A 90 6.63 -25.58 -5.65
CA ILE A 90 7.24 -25.25 -6.95
C ILE A 90 8.06 -26.44 -7.47
N LEU A 91 8.95 -27.00 -6.64
CA LEU A 91 9.77 -28.15 -7.03
C LEU A 91 8.92 -29.38 -7.36
N ARG A 92 7.88 -29.66 -6.56
CA ARG A 92 6.96 -30.79 -6.79
C ARG A 92 6.17 -30.64 -8.09
N SER A 93 5.64 -29.45 -8.35
CA SER A 93 4.85 -29.15 -9.54
C SER A 93 5.67 -29.04 -10.83
N ARG A 94 7.00 -28.94 -10.73
CA ARG A 94 7.93 -28.92 -11.86
C ARG A 94 8.14 -30.31 -12.46
N GLN A 95 8.28 -31.33 -11.62
CA GLN A 95 8.66 -32.69 -12.03
C GLN A 95 7.78 -33.30 -13.14
N PRO A 96 6.43 -33.26 -13.08
CA PRO A 96 5.60 -33.89 -14.11
C PRO A 96 5.77 -33.25 -15.49
N ILE A 97 5.96 -31.92 -15.52
CA ILE A 97 6.15 -31.14 -16.75
C ILE A 97 7.52 -31.44 -17.35
N GLU A 98 8.55 -31.54 -16.51
CA GLU A 98 9.90 -31.92 -16.96
C GLU A 98 9.97 -33.37 -17.47
N LEU A 99 9.26 -34.30 -16.82
CA LEU A 99 9.14 -35.68 -17.28
C LEU A 99 8.38 -35.82 -18.61
N ALA A 100 7.52 -34.85 -18.94
CA ALA A 100 6.88 -34.74 -20.26
C ALA A 100 7.83 -34.17 -21.35
N GLY A 101 9.06 -33.82 -20.99
CA GLY A 101 10.12 -33.37 -21.90
C GLY A 101 10.22 -31.85 -22.08
N PHE A 102 9.44 -31.07 -21.32
CA PHE A 102 9.60 -29.62 -21.26
C PHE A 102 10.75 -29.25 -20.33
N ARG A 103 11.39 -28.09 -20.55
CA ARG A 103 12.42 -27.56 -19.66
C ARG A 103 11.98 -26.24 -19.08
N GLU A 104 12.06 -26.08 -17.76
CA GLU A 104 11.74 -24.79 -17.14
C GLU A 104 12.72 -23.70 -17.64
N ASP A 105 12.18 -22.60 -18.17
CA ASP A 105 12.97 -21.42 -18.50
C ASP A 105 13.05 -20.49 -17.31
N SER A 106 11.88 -20.18 -16.73
CA SER A 106 11.77 -19.31 -15.57
C SER A 106 10.46 -19.49 -14.82
N PHE A 107 10.47 -19.05 -13.57
CA PHE A 107 9.25 -18.82 -12.81
C PHE A 107 9.37 -17.55 -11.99
N ASN A 108 8.23 -16.97 -11.65
CA ASN A 108 8.14 -15.81 -10.76
C ASN A 108 6.88 -15.92 -9.90
N CYS A 109 7.07 -15.88 -8.60
CA CYS A 109 6.01 -15.81 -7.61
C CYS A 109 6.12 -14.49 -6.84
N THR A 110 4.98 -13.83 -6.68
CA THR A 110 4.76 -12.68 -5.81
C THR A 110 3.88 -13.09 -4.63
N THR A 111 3.57 -12.17 -3.72
CA THR A 111 2.66 -12.42 -2.60
C THR A 111 1.27 -12.90 -3.02
N GLU A 112 0.87 -12.65 -4.27
CA GLU A 112 -0.48 -12.96 -4.77
C GLU A 112 -0.48 -14.17 -5.69
N SER A 113 0.40 -14.17 -6.69
CA SER A 113 0.36 -15.13 -7.78
C SER A 113 1.75 -15.56 -8.24
N CYS A 114 1.77 -16.70 -8.93
CA CYS A 114 2.90 -17.34 -9.55
C CYS A 114 2.64 -17.48 -11.06
N SER A 115 3.73 -17.35 -11.80
CA SER A 115 3.80 -17.65 -13.22
C SER A 115 4.99 -18.57 -13.48
N PHE A 116 4.81 -19.55 -14.36
CA PHE A 116 5.84 -20.52 -14.76
C PHE A 116 5.90 -20.60 -16.27
N SER A 117 7.11 -20.63 -16.81
CA SER A 117 7.36 -20.73 -18.25
C SER A 117 8.28 -21.90 -18.54
N TYR A 118 7.84 -22.75 -19.46
CA TYR A 118 8.55 -23.94 -19.89
C TYR A 118 8.78 -23.91 -21.39
N LEU A 119 9.98 -24.25 -21.83
CA LEU A 119 10.34 -24.38 -23.25
C LEU A 119 10.11 -25.81 -23.73
N ALA A 120 9.61 -25.95 -24.96
CA ALA A 120 9.50 -27.24 -25.63
C ALA A 120 10.90 -27.80 -25.95
N GLY A 121 11.16 -29.06 -25.60
CA GLY A 121 12.38 -29.76 -25.97
C GLY A 121 12.37 -30.25 -27.43
N GLN A 122 13.54 -30.48 -28.01
CA GLN A 122 13.64 -31.19 -29.29
C GLN A 122 13.19 -32.66 -29.07
N ASN A 123 12.15 -33.10 -29.77
CA ASN A 123 11.49 -34.42 -29.66
C ASN A 123 10.46 -34.60 -28.52
N THR A 124 9.84 -33.52 -28.02
CA THR A 124 8.71 -33.66 -27.09
C THR A 124 7.47 -34.25 -27.78
N VAL A 125 6.93 -35.33 -27.23
CA VAL A 125 5.53 -35.71 -27.50
C VAL A 125 4.68 -34.59 -26.93
N PHE A 126 3.90 -33.91 -27.76
CA PHE A 126 3.00 -32.82 -27.32
C PHE A 126 1.83 -33.41 -26.52
N SER A 127 2.12 -33.87 -25.30
CA SER A 127 1.15 -34.30 -24.30
C SER A 127 1.16 -33.24 -23.22
N VAL A 128 0.28 -32.26 -23.38
CA VAL A 128 0.21 -31.14 -22.47
C VAL A 128 -0.49 -31.59 -21.20
N GLN A 129 0.18 -31.40 -20.07
CA GLN A 129 -0.40 -31.63 -18.76
C GLN A 129 -0.79 -30.32 -18.13
N ASP A 130 -1.94 -30.29 -17.46
CA ASP A 130 -2.24 -29.24 -16.52
C ASP A 130 -1.16 -29.19 -15.44
N LYS A 131 -0.82 -27.99 -14.98
CA LYS A 131 0.08 -27.85 -13.83
C LYS A 131 -0.72 -28.08 -12.56
N TYR A 132 -0.38 -29.14 -11.83
CA TYR A 132 -0.94 -29.41 -10.52
C TYR A 132 -0.17 -28.62 -9.46
N PHE A 133 -0.84 -27.71 -8.76
CA PHE A 133 -0.24 -26.84 -7.75
C PHE A 133 -1.20 -26.65 -6.58
N ARG A 134 -0.77 -26.99 -5.36
CA ARG A 134 -1.58 -26.95 -4.12
C ARG A 134 -2.93 -27.66 -4.28
N ASN A 135 -2.91 -28.83 -4.90
CA ASN A 135 -4.07 -29.66 -5.19
C ASN A 135 -5.08 -29.10 -6.22
N VAL A 136 -4.70 -28.08 -6.99
CA VAL A 136 -5.53 -27.48 -8.03
C VAL A 136 -4.84 -27.63 -9.39
N SER A 137 -5.63 -27.92 -10.42
CA SER A 137 -5.18 -28.05 -11.81
C SER A 137 -5.24 -26.71 -12.51
N TYR A 138 -4.16 -26.29 -13.17
CA TYR A 138 -4.09 -25.05 -13.93
C TYR A 138 -3.83 -25.34 -15.40
N ALA A 139 -4.76 -24.88 -16.24
CA ALA A 139 -4.64 -25.01 -17.68
C ALA A 139 -3.47 -24.13 -18.19
N PRO A 140 -2.70 -24.64 -19.16
CA PRO A 140 -1.63 -23.87 -19.79
C PRO A 140 -2.13 -22.89 -20.84
N SER A 141 -1.29 -21.90 -21.11
CA SER A 141 -1.32 -21.06 -22.30
C SER A 141 -0.12 -21.42 -23.19
N PHE A 142 -0.30 -21.30 -24.52
CA PHE A 142 0.64 -21.87 -25.49
C PHE A 142 1.21 -20.82 -26.43
N SER A 143 2.48 -21.00 -26.77
CA SER A 143 3.11 -20.41 -27.93
C SER A 143 3.82 -21.49 -28.75
N GLN A 144 4.46 -21.09 -29.86
CA GLN A 144 5.22 -22.03 -30.70
C GLN A 144 6.41 -22.67 -29.97
N GLU A 145 6.93 -22.01 -28.93
CA GLU A 145 8.17 -22.42 -28.24
C GLU A 145 7.98 -22.63 -26.73
N SER A 146 6.86 -22.17 -26.15
CA SER A 146 6.61 -22.18 -24.71
C SER A 146 5.25 -22.73 -24.31
N VAL A 147 5.21 -23.27 -23.09
CA VAL A 147 4.02 -23.57 -22.31
C VAL A 147 4.08 -22.76 -21.03
N ASP A 148 3.10 -21.89 -20.84
CA ASP A 148 3.08 -20.91 -19.77
C ASP A 148 1.86 -21.08 -18.86
N TYR A 149 2.08 -21.03 -17.56
CA TYR A 149 1.04 -21.10 -16.54
C TYR A 149 1.05 -19.81 -15.75
N THR A 150 -0.07 -19.09 -15.69
CA THR A 150 -0.15 -17.77 -15.04
C THR A 150 -1.33 -17.70 -14.08
N GLY A 151 -1.26 -16.81 -13.08
CA GLY A 151 -2.37 -16.58 -12.16
C GLY A 151 -2.54 -17.67 -11.10
N ILE A 152 -1.52 -18.51 -10.90
CA ILE A 152 -1.53 -19.55 -9.87
C ILE A 152 -1.35 -18.87 -8.51
N PRO A 153 -2.26 -18.99 -7.53
CA PRO A 153 -2.10 -18.37 -6.22
C PRO A 153 -0.82 -18.86 -5.51
N SER A 154 0.04 -17.95 -5.07
CA SER A 154 1.30 -18.32 -4.40
C SER A 154 1.07 -18.87 -2.99
N GLY A 155 -0.01 -18.42 -2.33
CA GLY A 155 -0.27 -18.73 -0.93
C GLY A 155 0.68 -18.03 0.05
N MET A 156 1.41 -16.99 -0.39
CA MET A 156 2.22 -16.12 0.47
C MET A 156 1.40 -14.95 1.02
N SER A 157 0.23 -15.24 1.57
CA SER A 157 -0.75 -14.24 1.99
C SER A 157 -0.72 -13.89 3.47
N SER A 158 -0.02 -14.66 4.31
CA SER A 158 0.02 -14.46 5.76
C SER A 158 1.39 -14.74 6.36
N ASN A 159 1.65 -14.08 7.48
CA ASN A 159 2.76 -14.34 8.39
C ASN A 159 2.35 -13.90 9.81
N PRO A 160 3.06 -14.36 10.86
CA PRO A 160 2.71 -14.03 12.25
C PRO A 160 2.64 -12.54 12.57
N VAL A 161 3.48 -11.72 11.93
CA VAL A 161 3.51 -10.27 12.16
C VAL A 161 2.30 -9.58 11.54
N LEU A 162 1.91 -9.97 10.33
CA LEU A 162 0.69 -9.51 9.68
C LEU A 162 -0.56 -9.94 10.45
N GLU A 163 -0.57 -11.16 10.99
CA GLU A 163 -1.67 -11.64 11.83
C GLU A 163 -1.80 -10.83 13.12
N ALA A 164 -0.68 -10.54 13.79
CA ALA A 164 -0.66 -9.67 14.96
C ALA A 164 -1.14 -8.25 14.63
N PHE A 165 -0.72 -7.68 13.50
CA PHE A 165 -1.21 -6.38 13.01
C PHE A 165 -2.72 -6.37 12.83
N ASN A 166 -3.27 -7.38 12.12
CA ASN A 166 -4.71 -7.48 11.86
C ASN A 166 -5.54 -7.67 13.15
N ARG A 167 -4.95 -8.27 14.19
CA ARG A 167 -5.56 -8.44 15.51
C ARG A 167 -5.33 -7.26 16.45
N GLN A 168 -4.63 -6.22 16.00
CA GLN A 168 -4.23 -5.06 16.81
C GLN A 168 -3.41 -5.46 18.05
N GLU A 169 -2.61 -6.52 17.90
CA GLU A 169 -1.73 -7.02 18.95
C GLU A 169 -0.38 -6.27 18.95
N LYS A 170 0.32 -6.34 20.08
CA LYS A 170 1.64 -5.73 20.20
C LYS A 170 2.66 -6.49 19.37
N ILE A 171 3.15 -5.86 18.30
CA ILE A 171 4.25 -6.38 17.49
C ILE A 171 5.58 -6.07 18.18
N SER A 172 6.42 -7.08 18.38
CA SER A 172 7.74 -6.97 19.00
C SER A 172 8.82 -7.43 18.03
N GLU A 173 9.39 -6.47 17.29
CA GLU A 173 10.54 -6.73 16.42
C GLU A 173 11.87 -6.35 17.09
N PRO A 174 12.99 -6.98 16.70
CA PRO A 174 14.33 -6.64 17.16
C PRO A 174 14.77 -5.23 16.76
N ALA A 175 15.80 -4.70 17.40
CA ALA A 175 16.39 -3.42 17.03
C ALA A 175 17.05 -3.50 15.64
N CYS A 176 16.94 -2.45 14.84
CA CYS A 176 17.53 -2.40 13.50
C CYS A 176 19.05 -2.55 13.53
N ASN A 177 19.71 -2.03 14.57
CA ASN A 177 21.14 -2.20 14.75
C ASN A 177 21.53 -3.69 14.86
N ASP A 178 20.78 -4.50 15.60
CA ASP A 178 21.08 -5.92 15.79
C ASP A 178 20.96 -6.68 14.46
N ILE A 179 19.88 -6.43 13.73
CA ILE A 179 19.62 -7.09 12.44
C ILE A 179 20.63 -6.65 11.39
N LEU A 180 20.93 -5.35 11.29
CA LEU A 180 21.93 -4.85 10.36
C LEU A 180 23.32 -5.39 10.70
N ASN A 181 23.71 -5.39 11.96
CA ASN A 181 24.97 -5.99 12.42
C ASN A 181 25.04 -7.46 12.04
N TYR A 182 23.96 -8.23 12.24
CA TYR A 182 23.88 -9.62 11.80
C TYR A 182 24.06 -9.75 10.28
N VAL A 183 23.33 -8.98 9.48
CA VAL A 183 23.39 -9.04 8.01
C VAL A 183 24.80 -8.70 7.51
N TYR A 184 25.41 -7.62 7.99
CA TYR A 184 26.75 -7.22 7.58
C TYR A 184 27.82 -8.22 8.06
N SER A 185 27.71 -8.71 9.30
CA SER A 185 28.63 -9.71 9.85
C SER A 185 28.53 -11.01 9.05
N TYR A 186 27.33 -11.50 8.78
CA TYR A 186 27.10 -12.67 7.94
C TYR A 186 27.70 -12.49 6.54
N ASN A 187 27.42 -11.36 5.89
CA ASN A 187 27.96 -11.05 4.56
C ASN A 187 29.49 -10.98 4.51
N SER A 188 30.14 -10.62 5.63
CA SER A 188 31.60 -10.60 5.72
C SER A 188 32.24 -11.99 5.78
N LEU A 189 31.47 -13.00 6.19
CA LEU A 189 31.93 -14.38 6.39
C LEU A 189 31.63 -15.30 5.21
N VAL A 190 30.64 -14.95 4.37
CA VAL A 190 30.18 -15.81 3.28
C VAL A 190 30.64 -15.32 1.90
N GLU A 191 30.68 -16.26 0.97
CA GLU A 191 30.95 -16.00 -0.44
C GLU A 191 29.85 -15.14 -1.08
N ALA A 192 30.20 -14.42 -2.14
CA ALA A 192 29.30 -13.45 -2.79
C ALA A 192 27.94 -14.05 -3.19
N GLY A 193 27.90 -15.30 -3.62
CA GLY A 193 26.69 -16.01 -4.05
C GLY A 193 25.74 -16.43 -2.93
N GLN A 194 26.01 -16.07 -1.67
CA GLN A 194 25.14 -16.35 -0.53
C GLN A 194 24.88 -15.09 0.32
N ARG A 195 25.24 -13.91 -0.18
CA ARG A 195 25.11 -12.65 0.57
C ARG A 195 23.71 -12.09 0.46
N PHE A 196 23.24 -11.52 1.56
CA PHE A 196 22.10 -10.63 1.54
C PHE A 196 22.48 -9.31 0.85
N THR A 197 21.63 -8.84 -0.05
CA THR A 197 21.72 -7.51 -0.63
C THR A 197 20.61 -6.65 -0.05
N LEU A 198 20.97 -5.62 0.71
CA LEU A 198 20.02 -4.62 1.17
C LEU A 198 19.76 -3.61 0.05
N LYS A 199 18.59 -3.68 -0.57
CA LYS A 199 18.15 -2.76 -1.62
C LYS A 199 17.67 -1.42 -1.06
N ALA A 200 17.14 -1.45 0.16
CA ALA A 200 16.78 -0.26 0.91
C ALA A 200 17.04 -0.50 2.40
N LEU A 201 17.67 0.46 3.08
CA LEU A 201 17.87 0.40 4.52
C LEU A 201 16.53 0.58 5.25
N PRO A 202 16.37 0.03 6.46
CA PRO A 202 15.15 0.19 7.24
C PRO A 202 14.78 1.65 7.48
N ALA A 203 13.60 2.04 7.02
CA ALA A 203 13.04 3.37 7.22
C ALA A 203 11.52 3.30 7.39
N SER A 204 10.91 4.37 7.89
CA SER A 204 9.47 4.54 7.98
C SER A 204 9.05 5.85 7.35
N SER A 205 8.19 5.76 6.33
CA SER A 205 7.56 6.93 5.71
C SER A 205 6.45 7.54 6.56
N VAL A 206 6.02 6.86 7.62
CA VAL A 206 4.86 7.22 8.46
C VAL A 206 5.25 7.67 9.86
N SER A 207 6.54 7.72 10.19
CA SER A 207 7.04 8.11 11.51
C SER A 207 6.51 9.47 12.02
N ALA A 208 6.41 10.46 11.14
CA ALA A 208 5.82 11.76 11.49
C ALA A 208 4.30 11.68 11.72
N ASP A 209 3.61 10.84 10.96
CA ASP A 209 2.17 10.65 11.09
C ASP A 209 1.83 9.90 12.37
N GLU A 210 2.59 8.85 12.71
CA GLU A 210 2.50 8.11 13.98
C GLU A 210 2.69 9.06 15.18
N ALA A 211 3.72 9.91 15.14
CA ALA A 211 3.99 10.90 16.19
C ALA A 211 2.85 11.90 16.36
N SER A 212 2.15 12.24 15.26
CA SER A 212 0.99 13.15 15.30
C SER A 212 -0.31 12.47 15.76
N LEU A 213 -0.36 11.14 15.81
CA LEU A 213 -1.54 10.34 16.15
C LEU A 213 -1.23 9.25 17.19
N PRO A 214 -0.76 9.59 18.40
CA PRO A 214 -0.20 8.62 19.35
C PRO A 214 -1.16 7.51 19.81
N GLY A 215 -2.48 7.70 19.67
CA GLY A 215 -3.50 6.71 20.04
C GLY A 215 -4.05 5.88 18.88
N ASN A 216 -3.46 5.96 17.68
CA ASN A 216 -3.88 5.15 16.55
C ASN A 216 -3.47 3.67 16.77
N PRO A 217 -4.40 2.70 16.71
CA PRO A 217 -4.09 1.28 16.93
C PRO A 217 -3.01 0.72 15.98
N ASP A 218 -2.89 1.28 14.78
CA ASP A 218 -1.93 0.82 13.78
C ASP A 218 -0.51 1.36 14.02
N ASN A 219 -0.28 2.15 15.07
CA ASN A 219 1.06 2.67 15.37
C ASN A 219 1.92 1.59 16.04
N HIS A 220 2.96 1.13 15.36
CA HIS A 220 3.89 0.13 15.88
C HIS A 220 5.36 0.60 15.90
N GLY A 221 5.67 1.76 15.34
CA GLY A 221 7.02 2.32 15.29
C GLY A 221 8.02 1.40 14.56
N LEU A 222 7.55 0.62 13.58
CA LEU A 222 8.42 -0.28 12.81
C LEU A 222 9.11 0.47 11.68
N LEU A 223 10.31 0.01 11.35
CA LEU A 223 11.08 0.39 10.18
C LEU A 223 11.09 -0.80 9.21
N ALA A 224 10.93 -0.51 7.92
CA ALA A 224 10.90 -1.50 6.86
C ALA A 224 12.06 -1.25 5.89
N GLY A 225 12.90 -2.27 5.70
CA GLY A 225 13.97 -2.33 4.70
C GLY A 225 13.63 -3.30 3.58
N LYS A 226 14.37 -3.25 2.47
CA LYS A 226 14.22 -4.22 1.36
C LYS A 226 15.47 -5.08 1.25
N TRP A 227 15.30 -6.38 1.18
CA TRP A 227 16.39 -7.34 1.07
C TRP A 227 16.20 -8.26 -0.13
N GLN A 228 17.31 -8.81 -0.62
CA GLN A 228 17.35 -9.84 -1.65
C GLN A 228 18.50 -10.81 -1.37
N VAL A 229 18.35 -12.07 -1.76
CA VAL A 229 19.43 -13.04 -1.86
C VAL A 229 19.25 -13.85 -3.14
N SER A 230 20.35 -14.22 -3.77
CA SER A 230 20.36 -15.14 -4.90
C SER A 230 20.98 -16.45 -4.44
N LEU A 231 20.29 -17.57 -4.61
CA LEU A 231 20.75 -18.90 -4.21
C LEU A 231 20.68 -19.86 -5.39
N PRO A 232 21.46 -20.96 -5.39
CA PRO A 232 21.24 -22.05 -6.32
C PRO A 232 19.82 -22.61 -6.18
N ASP A 233 19.12 -22.83 -7.31
CA ASP A 233 17.77 -23.38 -7.34
C ASP A 233 17.79 -24.90 -7.10
N ASN A 234 18.01 -25.28 -5.85
CA ASN A 234 17.82 -26.64 -5.37
C ASN A 234 17.37 -26.66 -3.90
N TYR A 235 16.64 -27.72 -3.57
CA TYR A 235 16.08 -27.95 -2.24
C TYR A 235 17.12 -27.77 -1.12
N VAL A 236 18.28 -28.42 -1.24
CA VAL A 236 19.31 -28.43 -0.19
C VAL A 236 19.83 -27.03 0.07
N SER A 237 20.19 -26.29 -0.98
CA SER A 237 20.77 -24.94 -0.86
C SER A 237 19.79 -23.97 -0.22
N VAL A 238 18.52 -23.99 -0.65
CA VAL A 238 17.50 -23.08 -0.13
C VAL A 238 17.10 -23.42 1.30
N HIS A 239 16.86 -24.69 1.61
CA HIS A 239 16.50 -25.10 2.97
C HIS A 239 17.65 -24.91 3.96
N ALA A 240 18.87 -25.31 3.61
CA ALA A 240 20.03 -25.13 4.47
C ALA A 240 20.34 -23.65 4.70
N PHE A 241 20.12 -22.80 3.68
CA PHE A 241 20.24 -21.37 3.86
C PHE A 241 19.29 -20.88 4.94
N TRP A 242 18.00 -21.20 4.91
CA TRP A 242 17.03 -20.62 5.86
C TRP A 242 16.93 -21.32 7.22
N GLN A 243 17.55 -22.48 7.37
CA GLN A 243 17.50 -23.25 8.61
C GLN A 243 18.12 -22.50 9.79
N ASN A 244 17.36 -22.39 10.89
CA ASN A 244 17.81 -21.83 12.18
C ASN A 244 18.45 -20.44 12.10
N ARG A 245 18.09 -19.61 11.11
CA ARG A 245 18.64 -18.26 11.02
C ARG A 245 18.15 -17.36 12.16
N PRO A 246 19.07 -16.63 12.83
CA PRO A 246 18.71 -15.53 13.71
C PRO A 246 17.82 -14.52 13.00
N TYR A 247 16.87 -13.95 13.75
CA TYR A 247 15.95 -12.91 13.26
C TYR A 247 15.10 -13.33 12.05
N SER A 248 14.94 -14.63 11.80
CA SER A 248 14.15 -15.15 10.68
C SER A 248 12.71 -14.63 10.64
N SER A 249 12.11 -14.33 11.79
CA SER A 249 10.78 -13.70 11.90
C SER A 249 10.71 -12.29 11.32
N SER A 250 11.84 -11.58 11.27
CA SER A 250 11.94 -10.22 10.76
C SER A 250 12.13 -10.16 9.24
N PHE A 251 12.35 -11.30 8.58
CA PHE A 251 12.43 -11.41 7.12
C PHE A 251 11.07 -11.87 6.58
N ILE A 252 10.36 -10.96 5.92
CA ILE A 252 9.12 -11.25 5.20
C ILE A 252 9.44 -11.47 3.72
N PHE A 253 8.96 -12.59 3.18
CA PHE A 253 9.20 -13.04 1.82
C PHE A 253 8.07 -12.52 0.92
N GLN A 254 8.43 -11.73 -0.09
CA GLN A 254 7.45 -11.09 -0.99
C GLN A 254 7.52 -11.61 -2.41
N SER A 255 8.70 -12.02 -2.86
CA SER A 255 8.88 -12.56 -4.20
C SER A 255 9.99 -13.61 -4.25
N VAL A 256 9.76 -14.60 -5.10
CA VAL A 256 10.75 -15.60 -5.47
C VAL A 256 10.69 -15.82 -6.99
N ALA A 257 11.83 -15.72 -7.66
CA ALA A 257 11.94 -15.92 -9.08
C ALA A 257 13.11 -16.86 -9.40
N GLY A 258 12.88 -17.85 -10.26
CA GLY A 258 13.91 -18.77 -10.72
C GLY A 258 14.22 -18.54 -12.19
N LYS A 259 15.51 -18.50 -12.54
CA LYS A 259 15.98 -18.47 -13.93
C LYS A 259 17.35 -19.10 -14.05
N LYS A 260 17.53 -20.01 -15.02
CA LYS A 260 18.82 -20.67 -15.31
C LYS A 260 19.49 -21.30 -14.08
N GLY A 261 18.72 -21.95 -13.21
CA GLY A 261 19.23 -22.62 -12.01
C GLY A 261 19.63 -21.68 -10.86
N ILE A 262 19.31 -20.39 -10.96
CA ILE A 262 19.47 -19.40 -9.89
C ILE A 262 18.09 -18.98 -9.41
N LEU A 263 17.95 -18.89 -8.09
CA LEU A 263 16.76 -18.47 -7.37
C LEU A 263 17.00 -17.11 -6.72
N ASP A 264 16.31 -16.09 -7.20
CA ASP A 264 16.26 -14.77 -6.58
C ASP A 264 15.10 -14.70 -5.60
N ILE A 265 15.40 -14.48 -4.33
CA ILE A 265 14.42 -14.35 -3.25
C ILE A 265 14.51 -12.94 -2.71
N SER A 266 13.37 -12.28 -2.51
CA SER A 266 13.33 -10.91 -1.99
C SER A 266 12.13 -10.64 -1.10
N GLY A 267 12.25 -9.58 -0.31
CA GLY A 267 11.11 -9.05 0.43
C GLY A 267 11.49 -7.94 1.41
N THR A 268 10.73 -7.87 2.49
CA THR A 268 10.82 -6.80 3.48
C THR A 268 11.54 -7.29 4.73
N LEU A 269 12.40 -6.44 5.27
CA LEU A 269 13.07 -6.63 6.55
C LEU A 269 12.41 -5.69 7.56
N LEU A 270 11.92 -6.22 8.67
CA LEU A 270 11.29 -5.43 9.73
C LEU A 270 12.23 -5.28 10.92
N CYS A 271 12.21 -4.10 11.53
CA CYS A 271 12.91 -3.86 12.78
C CYS A 271 12.35 -2.64 13.51
N LYS A 272 12.79 -2.42 14.75
CA LYS A 272 12.49 -1.20 15.51
C LYS A 272 13.70 -0.30 15.62
N LYS A 273 13.41 1.01 15.73
CA LYS A 273 14.43 2.02 15.98
C LYS A 273 15.14 1.79 17.32
#